data_AF-A0A2G8KTB3-F1
#
_entry.id   AF-A0A2G8KTB3-F1
#
_cell.length_a   1.000
_cell.length_b   1.000
_cell.length_c   1.000
_cell.angle_alpha   90.00
_cell.angle_beta   90.00
_cell.angle_gamma   90.00
#
_symmetry.space_group_name_H-M   'P 1'
#
loop_
_entity.id
_entity.type
_entity.pdbx_description
1 polymer ?
#
loop_
_entity_poly.entity_id
_entity_poly.type
_entity_poly.pdbx_seq_one_letter_code
_entity_poly.pdbx_strand_id
1 'polypeptide(L)'
;MDVNDNPPTFFLNNYDASILENAPVGSPVITMVAGDLDASPEFREQAYSIVQGEQDSSFFIIDESTGEITTDSSFDREKDKEVYVINVLARNVLDLADGGANQAQASVSIYILDENDFEPYFNDTSPYSVTIREECSTWR
;
A
#
# COMPACT_ATOMS: atom_id res chain seq x y z
N MET A 1 -28.50 -6.26 -14.25
CA MET A 1 -27.83 -6.68 -13.01
C MET A 1 -26.36 -6.61 -13.30
N ASP A 2 -25.65 -5.96 -12.40
CA ASP A 2 -24.19 -5.96 -12.42
C ASP A 2 -23.69 -7.32 -11.95
N VAL A 3 -22.50 -7.72 -12.41
CA VAL A 3 -21.84 -8.97 -12.02
C VAL A 3 -20.40 -8.64 -11.70
N ASN A 4 -19.81 -9.31 -10.71
CA ASN A 4 -18.40 -9.18 -10.36
C ASN A 4 -17.54 -9.84 -11.45
N ASP A 5 -17.17 -9.07 -12.48
CA ASP A 5 -16.40 -9.54 -13.63
C ASP A 5 -15.05 -8.85 -13.80
N ASN A 6 -14.72 -7.88 -12.94
CA ASN A 6 -13.41 -7.23 -12.91
C ASN A 6 -12.66 -7.64 -11.64
N PRO A 7 -11.50 -8.30 -11.76
CA PRO A 7 -10.69 -8.60 -10.60
C PRO A 7 -10.02 -7.32 -10.05
N PRO A 8 -9.73 -7.28 -8.73
CA PRO A 8 -8.95 -6.20 -8.16
C PRO A 8 -7.55 -6.17 -8.81
N THR A 9 -6.97 -4.98 -8.92
CA THR A 9 -5.65 -4.77 -9.53
C THR A 9 -4.83 -3.76 -8.73
N PHE A 10 -3.57 -4.07 -8.46
CA PHE A 10 -2.63 -3.08 -7.92
C PHE A 10 -2.08 -2.18 -9.03
N PHE A 11 -1.71 -0.96 -8.67
CA PHE A 11 -1.08 -0.02 -9.62
C PHE A 11 0.31 -0.48 -10.07
N LEU A 12 1.06 -1.12 -9.15
CA LEU A 12 2.39 -1.66 -9.41
C LEU A 12 2.43 -3.14 -9.01
N ASN A 13 3.29 -3.91 -9.68
CA ASN A 13 3.58 -5.29 -9.28
C ASN A 13 4.58 -5.35 -8.12
N ASN A 14 5.39 -4.29 -7.98
CA ASN A 14 6.44 -4.17 -6.98
C ASN A 14 6.38 -2.78 -6.36
N TYR A 15 6.37 -2.72 -5.03
CA TYR A 15 6.43 -1.49 -4.24
C TYR A 15 7.72 -1.48 -3.43
N ASP A 16 8.26 -0.31 -3.21
CA ASP A 16 9.40 -0.09 -2.33
C ASP A 16 8.97 0.79 -1.17
N ALA A 17 9.33 0.38 0.05
CA ALA A 17 9.04 1.10 1.28
C ALA A 17 10.25 1.07 2.20
N SER A 18 10.33 2.00 3.14
CA SER A 18 11.45 2.07 4.06
C SER A 18 10.96 2.38 5.46
N ILE A 19 11.57 1.73 6.46
CA ILE A 19 11.27 1.94 7.87
C ILE A 19 12.58 2.10 8.65
N LEU A 20 12.59 2.94 9.68
CA LEU A 20 13.75 3.09 10.54
C LEU A 20 13.96 1.82 11.36
N GLU A 21 15.22 1.44 11.56
CA GLU A 21 15.58 0.51 12.63
C GLU A 21 15.11 1.07 13.97
N ASN A 22 14.84 0.18 14.93
CA ASN A 22 14.28 0.51 16.25
C ASN A 22 12.90 1.21 16.23
N ALA A 23 12.27 1.37 15.07
CA ALA A 23 10.90 1.83 14.98
C ALA A 23 9.99 0.97 15.89
N PRO A 24 9.09 1.60 16.67
CA PRO A 24 8.22 0.85 17.56
C PRO A 24 7.33 -0.12 16.78
N VAL A 25 6.97 -1.24 17.40
CA VAL A 25 5.98 -2.17 16.84
C VAL A 25 4.67 -1.42 16.58
N GLY A 26 4.07 -1.67 15.42
CA GLY A 26 2.89 -0.96 14.92
C GLY A 26 3.23 0.30 14.13
N SER A 27 4.49 0.53 13.77
CA SER A 27 4.87 1.67 12.92
C SER A 27 4.34 1.46 11.50
N PRO A 28 3.75 2.48 10.87
CA PRO A 28 3.27 2.38 9.50
C PRO A 28 4.45 2.30 8.51
N VAL A 29 4.36 1.38 7.56
CA VAL A 29 5.38 1.15 6.53
C VAL A 29 4.90 1.69 5.18
N ILE A 30 3.75 1.21 4.71
CA ILE A 30 3.14 1.61 3.44
C ILE A 30 1.67 1.24 3.43
N THR A 31 0.85 2.00 2.70
CA THR A 31 -0.55 1.64 2.42
C THR A 31 -0.67 1.19 0.97
N MET A 32 -1.16 -0.03 0.76
CA MET A 32 -1.40 -0.58 -0.57
C MET A 32 -2.89 -0.61 -0.87
N VAL A 33 -3.28 -0.01 -1.99
CA VAL A 33 -4.68 0.04 -2.43
C VAL A 33 -4.78 -0.61 -3.80
N ALA A 34 -5.67 -1.60 -3.91
CA ALA A 34 -6.06 -2.20 -5.17
C ALA A 34 -7.30 -1.47 -5.73
N GLY A 35 -7.33 -1.28 -7.05
CA GLY A 35 -8.49 -0.76 -7.76
C GLY A 35 -9.32 -1.87 -8.38
N ASP A 36 -10.63 -1.68 -8.40
CA ASP A 36 -11.60 -2.56 -9.04
C ASP A 36 -12.55 -1.71 -9.89
N LEU A 37 -12.88 -2.18 -11.09
CA LEU A 37 -13.63 -1.44 -12.10
C LEU A 37 -15.09 -1.86 -12.21
N ASP A 38 -15.57 -2.76 -11.35
CA ASP A 38 -16.99 -3.14 -11.31
C ASP A 38 -17.90 -1.93 -11.01
N ALA A 39 -19.13 -1.94 -11.51
CA ALA A 39 -20.02 -0.78 -11.41
C ALA A 39 -20.63 -0.63 -10.00
N SER A 40 -20.84 -1.73 -9.29
CA SER A 40 -21.42 -1.76 -7.95
C SER A 40 -20.34 -1.61 -6.87
N PRO A 41 -20.55 -0.75 -5.85
CA PRO A 41 -19.60 -0.57 -4.76
C PRO A 41 -19.28 -1.85 -4.00
N GLU A 42 -20.27 -2.74 -3.84
CA GLU A 42 -20.11 -4.05 -3.20
C GLU A 42 -19.14 -4.99 -3.94
N PHE A 43 -19.07 -4.87 -5.28
CA PHE A 43 -18.09 -5.59 -6.10
C PHE A 43 -16.73 -4.88 -6.16
N ARG A 44 -16.61 -3.69 -5.55
CA ARG A 44 -15.34 -2.97 -5.41
C ARG A 44 -14.83 -2.91 -3.96
N GLU A 45 -15.37 -3.71 -3.05
CA GLU A 45 -14.84 -3.79 -1.69
C GLU A 45 -13.73 -4.84 -1.64
N GLN A 46 -12.51 -4.42 -1.33
CA GLN A 46 -11.35 -5.32 -1.25
C GLN A 46 -10.95 -5.62 0.20
N ALA A 47 -10.56 -6.87 0.42
CA ALA A 47 -9.84 -7.31 1.61
C ALA A 47 -8.36 -7.51 1.27
N TYR A 48 -7.47 -7.03 2.15
CA TYR A 48 -6.03 -7.15 2.00
C TYR A 48 -5.44 -8.19 2.96
N SER A 49 -4.43 -8.93 2.52
CA SER A 49 -3.73 -9.90 3.36
C SER A 49 -2.28 -10.09 2.93
N ILE A 50 -1.39 -10.35 3.88
CA ILE A 50 -0.02 -10.77 3.58
C ILE A 50 -0.04 -12.28 3.33
N VAL A 51 0.61 -12.71 2.25
CA VAL A 51 0.76 -14.12 1.91
C VAL A 51 1.65 -14.77 2.98
N GLN A 52 1.04 -15.58 3.83
CA GLN A 52 1.74 -16.30 4.89
C GLN A 52 2.54 -17.47 4.32
N GLY A 53 3.67 -17.78 4.98
CA GLY A 53 4.56 -18.88 4.60
C GLY A 53 5.90 -18.41 4.03
N GLU A 54 6.03 -17.12 3.71
CA GLU A 54 7.30 -16.49 3.37
C GLU A 54 8.08 -16.15 4.65
N GLN A 55 9.42 -16.23 4.61
CA GLN A 55 10.28 -16.01 5.78
C GLN A 55 10.07 -14.65 6.44
N ASP A 56 9.73 -13.64 5.65
CA ASP A 56 9.64 -12.24 6.09
C ASP A 56 8.20 -11.84 6.44
N SER A 57 7.21 -12.68 6.14
CA SER A 57 5.78 -12.39 6.34
C SER A 57 5.38 -12.20 7.81
N SER A 58 6.12 -12.80 8.76
CA SER A 58 5.82 -12.71 10.20
C SER A 58 6.25 -11.41 10.86
N PHE A 59 7.01 -10.56 10.17
CA PHE A 59 7.51 -9.29 10.73
C PHE A 59 6.57 -8.11 10.48
N PHE A 60 5.51 -8.33 9.69
CA PHE A 60 4.58 -7.31 9.25
C PHE A 60 3.15 -7.80 9.37
N ILE A 61 2.25 -6.86 9.65
CA ILE A 61 0.80 -7.08 9.61
C ILE A 61 0.19 -6.08 8.64
N ILE A 62 -0.95 -6.44 8.06
CA ILE A 62 -1.72 -5.58 7.18
C ILE A 62 -3.14 -5.44 7.71
N ASP A 63 -3.66 -4.23 7.69
CA ASP A 63 -5.08 -3.99 7.95
C ASP A 63 -5.90 -4.46 6.74
N GLU A 64 -6.82 -5.41 6.99
CA GLU A 64 -7.62 -6.04 5.93
C GLU A 64 -8.51 -5.04 5.18
N SER A 65 -8.89 -3.92 5.81
CA SER A 65 -9.83 -2.94 5.24
C SER A 65 -9.13 -1.75 4.59
N THR A 66 -8.02 -1.28 5.16
CA THR A 66 -7.31 -0.08 4.67
C THR A 66 -6.13 -0.42 3.77
N GLY A 67 -5.59 -1.65 3.87
CA GLY A 67 -4.36 -2.06 3.20
C GLY A 67 -3.10 -1.41 3.79
N GLU A 68 -3.18 -0.82 4.98
CA GLU A 68 -2.02 -0.30 5.72
C GLU A 68 -1.19 -1.44 6.29
N ILE A 69 0.08 -1.47 5.91
CA ILE A 69 1.08 -2.42 6.41
C ILE A 69 1.83 -1.74 7.55
N THR A 70 1.86 -2.40 8.70
CA THR A 70 2.61 -1.96 9.88
C THR A 70 3.60 -3.02 10.33
N THR A 71 4.60 -2.60 11.10
CA THR A 71 5.56 -3.52 11.72
C THR A 71 4.90 -4.34 12.83
N ASP A 72 5.22 -5.63 12.92
CA ASP A 72 4.82 -6.52 14.03
C ASP A 72 6.03 -6.87 14.93
N SER A 73 7.22 -6.38 14.57
CA SER A 73 8.48 -6.62 15.26
C SER A 73 9.37 -5.38 15.19
N SER A 74 10.29 -5.28 16.15
CA SER A 74 11.38 -4.31 16.10
C SER A 74 12.51 -4.83 15.20
N PHE A 75 13.14 -3.95 14.44
CA PHE A 75 14.27 -4.28 13.57
C PHE A 75 15.55 -3.66 14.12
N ASP A 76 16.64 -4.42 14.12
CA ASP A 76 17.98 -3.98 14.49
C ASP A 76 18.92 -4.26 13.31
N ARG A 77 19.34 -3.22 12.57
CA ARG A 77 20.10 -3.42 11.31
C ARG A 77 21.44 -4.13 11.54
N GLU A 78 21.98 -4.11 12.76
CA GLU A 78 23.24 -4.79 13.10
C GLU A 78 23.08 -6.32 13.24
N LYS A 79 21.85 -6.79 13.48
CA LYS A 79 21.54 -8.21 13.73
C LYS A 79 20.62 -8.82 12.67
N ASP A 80 19.77 -8.00 12.09
CA ASP A 80 18.69 -8.38 11.20
C ASP A 80 19.02 -8.11 9.72
N LYS A 81 18.06 -8.37 8.83
CA LYS A 81 18.23 -8.14 7.38
C LYS A 81 18.07 -6.66 7.06
N GLU A 82 18.81 -6.18 6.07
CA GLU A 82 18.66 -4.82 5.53
C GLU A 82 17.38 -4.68 4.68
N VAL A 83 16.92 -5.78 4.07
CA VAL A 83 15.75 -5.79 3.18
C VAL A 83 14.86 -6.99 3.48
N TYR A 84 13.56 -6.72 3.61
CA TYR A 84 12.51 -7.72 3.76
C TYR A 84 11.61 -7.70 2.53
N VAL A 85 11.18 -8.87 2.06
CA VAL A 85 10.26 -8.95 0.92
C VAL A 85 9.01 -9.69 1.32
N ILE A 86 7.86 -9.01 1.19
CA ILE A 86 6.55 -9.60 1.46
C ILE A 86 5.68 -9.57 0.21
N ASN A 87 4.77 -10.54 0.10
CA ASN A 87 3.76 -10.55 -0.95
C ASN A 87 2.40 -10.22 -0.33
N VAL A 88 1.70 -9.29 -0.94
CA VAL A 88 0.38 -8.82 -0.51
C VAL A 88 -0.65 -9.27 -1.53
N LEU A 89 -1.77 -9.78 -1.02
CA LEU A 89 -2.92 -10.22 -1.78
C LEU A 89 -4.09 -9.27 -1.54
N ALA A 90 -4.70 -8.77 -2.61
CA ALA A 90 -5.99 -8.11 -2.59
C ALA A 90 -7.03 -9.01 -3.22
N ARG A 91 -8.21 -9.11 -2.60
CA ARG A 91 -9.31 -9.98 -3.02
C ARG A 91 -10.62 -9.27 -2.78
N ASN A 92 -11.62 -9.48 -3.63
CA ASN A 92 -12.95 -8.97 -3.39
C ASN A 92 -13.56 -9.63 -2.14
N VAL A 93 -14.23 -8.86 -1.27
CA VAL A 93 -14.82 -9.35 0.00
C VAL A 93 -15.91 -10.41 -0.23
N LEU A 94 -16.66 -10.33 -1.33
CA LEU A 94 -17.72 -11.27 -1.66
C LEU A 94 -17.19 -12.59 -2.22
N ASP A 95 -16.01 -12.59 -2.85
CA ASP A 95 -15.36 -13.79 -3.40
C ASP A 95 -14.60 -14.61 -2.35
N LEU A 96 -14.50 -14.10 -1.11
CA LEU A 96 -13.89 -14.80 0.02
C LEU A 96 -14.52 -16.15 0.30
N ALA A 97 -15.84 -16.26 0.08
CA ALA A 97 -16.61 -17.47 0.38
C ALA A 97 -16.48 -18.56 -0.69
N ASP A 98 -16.15 -18.19 -1.93
CA ASP A 98 -16.17 -19.10 -3.10
C ASP A 98 -14.76 -19.55 -3.56
N GLY A 99 -13.74 -19.28 -2.75
CA GLY A 99 -12.37 -19.72 -3.02
C GLY A 99 -11.54 -18.77 -3.90
N GLY A 100 -11.98 -17.54 -4.10
CA GLY A 100 -11.13 -16.41 -4.53
C GLY A 100 -10.57 -16.50 -5.95
N ALA A 101 -11.44 -16.57 -6.96
CA ALA A 101 -11.00 -16.50 -8.37
C ALA A 101 -10.47 -15.10 -8.76
N ASN A 102 -10.97 -14.04 -8.12
CA ASN A 102 -10.60 -12.65 -8.40
C ASN A 102 -9.67 -12.12 -7.30
N GLN A 103 -8.37 -12.27 -7.54
CA GLN A 103 -7.34 -11.80 -6.63
C GLN A 103 -6.20 -11.13 -7.39
N ALA A 104 -5.64 -10.09 -6.81
CA ALA A 104 -4.39 -9.48 -7.24
C ALA A 104 -3.31 -9.74 -6.22
N GLN A 105 -2.07 -9.84 -6.71
CA GLN A 105 -0.89 -9.98 -5.88
C GLN A 105 0.15 -8.94 -6.28
N ALA A 106 0.82 -8.37 -5.29
CA ALA A 106 1.96 -7.48 -5.48
C ALA A 106 3.01 -7.75 -4.41
N SER A 107 4.28 -7.51 -4.75
CA SER A 107 5.39 -7.66 -3.81
C SER A 107 5.82 -6.31 -3.26
N VAL A 108 6.28 -6.28 -2.01
CA VAL A 108 6.81 -5.09 -1.35
C VAL A 108 8.22 -5.38 -0.86
N SER A 109 9.19 -4.57 -1.29
CA SER A 109 10.55 -4.55 -0.76
C SER A 109 10.63 -3.48 0.33
N ILE A 110 10.92 -3.91 1.56
CA ILE A 110 10.97 -3.04 2.74
C ILE A 110 12.42 -2.91 3.18
N TYR A 111 12.96 -1.69 3.10
CA TYR A 111 14.33 -1.34 3.46
C TYR A 111 14.40 -0.86 4.90
N ILE A 112 15.25 -1.48 5.72
CA ILE A 112 15.53 -1.02 7.09
C ILE A 112 16.61 0.06 7.02
N LEU A 113 16.22 1.29 7.33
CA LEU A 113 17.12 2.45 7.37
C LEU A 113 17.81 2.52 8.73
N ASP A 114 19.04 3.01 8.74
CA ASP A 114 19.74 3.36 9.97
C ASP A 114 19.00 4.48 10.71
N GLU A 115 19.13 4.57 12.04
CA GLU A 115 18.52 5.62 12.88
C GLU A 115 18.94 7.06 12.46
N ASN A 116 19.82 7.20 11.46
CA ASN A 116 20.15 8.48 10.85
C ASN A 116 20.56 8.41 9.37
N ASP A 117 19.60 8.41 8.43
CA ASP A 117 19.87 8.72 7.00
C ASP A 117 18.66 9.34 6.24
N PHE A 118 18.26 10.53 6.73
CA PHE A 118 17.44 11.58 6.07
C PHE A 118 15.92 11.60 6.28
N GLU A 119 15.53 12.44 7.24
CA GLU A 119 14.35 13.31 7.20
C GLU A 119 13.98 13.76 5.75
N PRO A 120 12.69 13.85 5.37
CA PRO A 120 12.32 14.36 4.06
C PRO A 120 12.81 15.81 3.90
N TYR A 121 13.83 16.01 3.07
CA TYR A 121 14.33 17.34 2.73
C TYR A 121 13.39 18.00 1.72
N PHE A 122 12.44 18.81 2.20
CA PHE A 122 11.68 19.73 1.35
C PHE A 122 12.56 20.93 1.00
N ASN A 123 13.31 20.84 -0.10
CA ASN A 123 13.91 22.03 -0.68
C ASN A 123 12.91 22.76 -1.57
N ASP A 124 11.91 23.37 -0.95
CA ASP A 124 11.12 24.40 -1.64
C ASP A 124 10.92 25.62 -0.74
N THR A 125 11.95 26.47 -0.73
CA THR A 125 11.82 27.90 -0.41
C THR A 125 11.20 28.70 -1.56
N SER A 126 10.57 28.06 -2.54
CA SER A 126 9.87 28.74 -3.64
C SER A 126 8.37 28.81 -3.33
N PRO A 127 7.74 30.00 -3.27
CA PRO A 127 6.30 30.07 -3.12
C PRO A 127 5.61 29.48 -4.36
N TYR A 128 4.84 28.41 -4.18
CA TYR A 128 4.01 27.85 -5.25
C TYR A 128 3.00 28.91 -5.72
N SER A 129 3.15 29.33 -6.97
CA SER A 129 2.17 30.17 -7.67
C SER A 129 1.61 29.34 -8.82
N VAL A 130 0.31 29.01 -8.77
CA VAL A 130 -0.40 28.61 -9.99
C VAL A 130 -1.71 29.39 -10.07
N THR A 131 -1.94 29.95 -11.26
CA THR A 131 -3.00 30.90 -11.57
C THR A 131 -4.25 30.14 -12.00
N ILE A 132 -5.36 30.33 -11.27
CA ILE A 132 -6.69 29.89 -11.71
C ILE A 132 -7.12 30.77 -12.89
N ARG A 133 -7.43 30.18 -14.06
CA ARG A 133 -8.17 30.89 -15.11
C ARG A 133 -9.66 30.77 -14.84
N GLU A 134 -10.28 31.87 -14.45
CA GLU A 134 -11.69 32.08 -14.70
C GLU A 134 -11.86 32.54 -16.16
N GLU A 135 -12.29 31.65 -17.07
CA GLU A 135 -12.76 32.11 -18.38
C GLU A 135 -14.20 32.63 -18.21
N CYS A 136 -14.28 33.89 -17.81
CA CYS A 136 -15.47 34.73 -17.93
C CYS A 136 -15.65 35.10 -19.41
N SER A 137 -16.65 34.54 -20.10
CA SER A 137 -17.00 35.02 -21.44
C SER A 137 -17.90 36.26 -21.34
N THR A 138 -17.42 37.30 -21.99
CA THR A 138 -17.82 38.70 -21.88
C THR A 138 -18.96 39.14 -22.82
N TRP A 139 -19.75 40.12 -22.34
CA TRP A 139 -20.53 41.19 -23.02
C TRP A 139 -21.39 40.88 -24.27
N ARG A 140 -22.70 41.12 -24.18
CA ARG A 140 -23.29 42.42 -24.58
C ARG A 140 -24.67 42.64 -23.97
#